data_AF-A0A7S2L8Q2-F1
#
_entry.id   AF-A0A7S2L8Q2-F1
#
_cell.length_a   1.000
_cell.length_b   1.000
_cell.length_c   1.000
_cell.angle_alpha   90.00
_cell.angle_beta   90.00
_cell.angle_gamma   90.00
#
_symmetry.space_group_name_H-M   'P 1'
#
loop_
_entity.id
_entity.type
_entity.pdbx_description
1 polymer ?
#
loop_
_entity_poly.entity_id
_entity_poly.type
_entity_poly.pdbx_seq_one_letter_code
_entity_poly.pdbx_strand_id
1 'polypeptide(L)'
;GAAAAPAATPAPSAPAAATSWEEHLAKDPEAARIEQEKLEARQKKAESAQRAQVLANQKREYWEKEHQKEVRKKATEDHKWEKELAKSKAQALKEGVLLAEEHIDGLWYVDLGKGTWKEVQGEFFCTLCEKHLNTHTLQAHLDSEAHKKKVAWNSPASASTAASSAASAATPTPARATVAPPVVCRPAE
;
A
#
# COMPACT_ATOMS: atom_id res chain seq x y z
N GLY A 1 -21.01 -41.49 9.89
CA GLY A 1 -22.26 -40.90 10.38
C GLY A 1 -23.38 -41.40 9.50
N ALA A 2 -24.36 -42.08 10.07
CA ALA A 2 -25.44 -42.74 9.35
C ALA A 2 -26.38 -41.70 8.71
N ALA A 3 -26.65 -41.88 7.41
CA ALA A 3 -27.60 -41.09 6.64
C ALA A 3 -29.02 -41.59 6.93
N ALA A 4 -29.86 -40.74 7.53
CA ALA A 4 -31.27 -40.99 7.73
C ALA A 4 -32.05 -40.57 6.47
N ALA A 5 -32.74 -41.52 5.85
CA ALA A 5 -33.63 -41.29 4.72
C ALA A 5 -34.99 -40.72 5.20
N PRO A 6 -35.54 -39.67 4.58
CA PRO A 6 -36.88 -39.19 4.89
C PRO A 6 -37.96 -40.03 4.21
N ALA A 7 -38.98 -40.37 4.99
CA ALA A 7 -40.14 -41.17 4.62
C ALA A 7 -41.02 -40.49 3.56
N ALA A 8 -41.55 -41.30 2.64
CA ALA A 8 -42.44 -40.90 1.57
C ALA A 8 -43.85 -40.55 2.10
N THR A 9 -44.30 -39.33 1.79
CA THR A 9 -45.64 -38.82 2.08
C THR A 9 -46.63 -39.27 1.00
N PRO A 10 -47.84 -39.74 1.33
CA PRO A 10 -48.83 -40.22 0.35
C PRO A 10 -49.44 -39.08 -0.48
N ALA A 11 -49.72 -39.40 -1.74
CA ALA A 11 -50.27 -38.51 -2.75
C ALA A 11 -51.75 -38.17 -2.48
N PRO A 12 -52.15 -36.88 -2.48
CA PRO A 12 -53.54 -36.49 -2.37
C PRO A 12 -54.30 -36.65 -3.70
N SER A 13 -55.50 -37.22 -3.60
CA SER A 13 -56.48 -37.38 -4.68
C SER A 13 -56.90 -36.04 -5.31
N ALA A 14 -57.06 -36.05 -6.63
CA ALA A 14 -57.40 -34.90 -7.46
C ALA A 14 -58.80 -34.32 -7.14
N PRO A 15 -58.91 -33.00 -6.87
CA PRO A 15 -60.21 -32.34 -6.76
C PRO A 15 -60.81 -32.03 -8.15
N ALA A 16 -62.14 -32.08 -8.20
CA ALA A 16 -62.98 -31.76 -9.35
C ALA A 16 -62.73 -30.35 -9.89
N ALA A 17 -62.92 -30.20 -11.21
CA ALA A 17 -62.70 -29.00 -12.01
C ALA A 17 -63.13 -27.71 -11.30
N ALA A 18 -62.16 -26.97 -10.78
CA ALA A 18 -62.34 -25.62 -10.30
C ALA A 18 -62.70 -24.73 -11.50
N THR A 19 -63.93 -24.20 -11.49
CA THR A 19 -64.32 -23.02 -12.27
C THR A 19 -63.23 -21.96 -12.11
N SER A 20 -62.67 -21.50 -13.23
CA SER A 20 -61.48 -20.67 -13.24
C SER A 20 -61.75 -19.39 -12.44
N TRP A 21 -60.85 -19.08 -11.51
CA TRP A 21 -60.89 -17.84 -10.71
C TRP A 21 -61.01 -16.58 -11.60
N GLU A 22 -60.57 -16.69 -12.85
CA GLU A 22 -60.66 -15.67 -13.90
C GLU A 22 -62.09 -15.29 -14.29
N GLU A 23 -63.07 -16.22 -14.29
CA GLU A 23 -64.47 -15.91 -14.63
C GLU A 23 -65.20 -15.13 -13.53
N HIS A 24 -64.76 -15.27 -12.27
CA HIS A 24 -65.34 -14.55 -11.13
C HIS A 24 -64.79 -13.12 -11.01
N LEU A 25 -63.55 -12.88 -11.46
CA LEU A 25 -62.91 -11.55 -11.49
C LEU A 25 -63.42 -10.66 -12.63
N ALA A 26 -63.86 -11.24 -13.75
CA ALA A 26 -64.40 -10.47 -14.89
C ALA A 26 -65.71 -9.71 -14.60
N LYS A 27 -66.40 -10.03 -13.48
CA LYS A 27 -67.65 -9.36 -13.08
C LYS A 27 -67.46 -8.11 -12.23
N ASP A 28 -66.26 -7.87 -11.70
CA ASP A 28 -65.97 -6.71 -10.83
C ASP A 28 -64.77 -5.90 -11.35
N PRO A 29 -65.02 -4.83 -12.14
CA PRO A 29 -63.96 -4.01 -12.72
C PRO A 29 -63.15 -3.24 -11.67
N GLU A 30 -63.66 -3.06 -10.45
CA GLU A 30 -62.95 -2.39 -9.37
C GLU A 30 -61.89 -3.32 -8.76
N ALA A 31 -62.21 -4.60 -8.59
CA ALA A 31 -61.27 -5.62 -8.14
C ALA A 31 -60.06 -5.76 -9.09
N ALA A 32 -60.28 -5.70 -10.40
CA ALA A 32 -59.22 -5.76 -11.41
C ALA A 32 -58.25 -4.57 -11.32
N ARG A 33 -58.75 -3.35 -11.04
CA ARG A 33 -57.91 -2.16 -10.87
C ARG A 33 -57.04 -2.25 -9.61
N ILE A 34 -57.61 -2.75 -8.51
CA ILE A 34 -56.88 -2.95 -7.25
C ILE A 34 -55.77 -4.00 -7.41
N GLU A 35 -56.02 -5.07 -8.18
CA GLU A 35 -55.00 -6.08 -8.46
C GLU A 35 -53.89 -5.54 -9.36
N GLN A 36 -54.24 -4.78 -10.40
CA GLN A 36 -53.27 -4.12 -11.25
C GLN A 36 -52.38 -3.14 -10.46
N GLU A 37 -52.95 -2.31 -9.59
CA GLU A 37 -52.19 -1.40 -8.73
C GLU A 37 -51.25 -2.17 -7.77
N LYS A 38 -51.70 -3.30 -7.22
CA LYS A 38 -50.85 -4.17 -6.38
C LYS A 38 -49.70 -4.78 -7.18
N LEU A 39 -49.93 -5.20 -8.43
CA LEU A 39 -48.89 -5.72 -9.31
C LEU A 39 -47.86 -4.64 -9.66
N GLU A 40 -48.32 -3.45 -10.04
CA GLU A 40 -47.47 -2.30 -10.34
C GLU A 40 -46.65 -1.86 -9.10
N ALA A 41 -47.26 -1.84 -7.91
CA ALA A 41 -46.56 -1.54 -6.67
C ALA A 41 -45.48 -2.59 -6.34
N ARG A 42 -45.77 -3.89 -6.56
CA ARG A 42 -44.79 -4.98 -6.40
C ARG A 42 -43.65 -4.86 -7.40
N GLN A 43 -43.95 -4.58 -8.67
CA GLN A 43 -42.96 -4.38 -9.72
C GLN A 43 -42.06 -3.18 -9.41
N LYS A 44 -42.63 -2.01 -9.08
CA LYS A 44 -41.87 -0.82 -8.70
C LYS A 44 -40.99 -1.05 -7.46
N LYS A 45 -41.46 -1.84 -6.49
CA LYS A 45 -40.66 -2.23 -5.33
C LYS A 45 -39.51 -3.16 -5.72
N ALA A 46 -39.76 -4.14 -6.58
CA ALA A 46 -38.71 -5.04 -7.08
C ALA A 46 -37.65 -4.29 -7.88
N GLU A 47 -38.06 -3.38 -8.78
CA GLU A 47 -37.14 -2.55 -9.56
C GLU A 47 -36.30 -1.62 -8.69
N SER A 48 -36.91 -0.96 -7.70
CA SER A 48 -36.17 -0.08 -6.80
C SER A 48 -35.18 -0.85 -5.93
N ALA A 49 -35.53 -2.05 -5.46
CA ALA A 49 -34.60 -2.94 -4.76
C ALA A 49 -33.44 -3.41 -5.66
N GLN A 50 -33.73 -3.80 -6.91
CA GLN A 50 -32.70 -4.19 -7.89
C GLN A 50 -31.76 -3.02 -8.19
N ARG A 51 -32.29 -1.81 -8.41
CA ARG A 51 -31.47 -0.61 -8.63
C ARG A 51 -30.60 -0.29 -7.42
N ALA A 52 -31.15 -0.38 -6.21
CA ALA A 52 -30.39 -0.17 -4.98
C ALA A 52 -29.24 -1.18 -4.84
N GLN A 53 -29.48 -2.45 -5.17
CA GLN A 53 -28.45 -3.48 -5.15
C GLN A 53 -27.34 -3.21 -6.18
N VAL A 54 -27.69 -2.82 -7.40
CA VAL A 54 -26.71 -2.46 -8.44
C VAL A 54 -25.85 -1.28 -8.00
N LEU A 55 -26.45 -0.22 -7.46
CA LEU A 55 -25.70 0.93 -6.95
C LEU A 55 -24.78 0.56 -5.78
N ALA A 56 -25.24 -0.30 -4.87
CA ALA A 56 -24.42 -0.79 -3.76
C ALA A 56 -23.21 -1.59 -4.25
N ASN A 57 -23.40 -2.46 -5.25
CA ASN A 57 -22.32 -3.22 -5.87
C ASN A 57 -21.32 -2.32 -6.58
N GLN A 58 -21.79 -1.35 -7.39
CA GLN A 58 -20.92 -0.38 -8.06
C GLN A 58 -20.08 0.43 -7.07
N LYS A 59 -20.70 0.86 -5.96
CA LYS A 59 -20.00 1.58 -4.89
C LYS A 59 -18.92 0.71 -4.24
N ARG A 60 -19.22 -0.58 -3.99
CA ARG A 60 -18.24 -1.53 -3.44
C ARG A 60 -17.07 -1.74 -4.38
N GLU A 61 -17.33 -2.00 -5.66
CA GLU A 61 -16.29 -2.18 -6.68
C GLU A 61 -15.40 -0.95 -6.83
N TYR A 62 -15.98 0.26 -6.79
CA TYR A 62 -15.22 1.50 -6.81
C TYR A 62 -14.28 1.61 -5.61
N TRP A 63 -14.79 1.34 -4.41
CA TRP A 63 -14.01 1.43 -3.18
C TRP A 63 -12.89 0.37 -3.14
N GLU A 64 -13.17 -0.85 -3.59
CA GLU A 64 -12.17 -1.91 -3.69
C GLU A 64 -11.06 -1.56 -4.70
N LYS A 65 -11.41 -0.97 -5.86
CA LYS A 65 -10.44 -0.50 -6.83
C LYS A 65 -9.55 0.62 -6.27
N GLU A 66 -10.12 1.59 -5.56
CA GLU A 66 -9.33 2.66 -4.93
C GLU A 66 -8.42 2.12 -3.82
N HIS A 67 -8.93 1.22 -2.96
CA HIS A 67 -8.13 0.58 -1.93
C HIS A 67 -6.98 -0.25 -2.54
N GLN A 68 -7.22 -1.01 -3.62
CA GLN A 68 -6.15 -1.73 -4.31
C GLN A 68 -5.09 -0.78 -4.90
N LYS A 69 -5.49 0.37 -5.44
CA LYS A 69 -4.53 1.38 -5.92
C LYS A 69 -3.69 1.94 -4.78
N GLU A 70 -4.29 2.25 -3.63
CA GLU A 70 -3.60 2.75 -2.45
C GLU A 70 -2.60 1.73 -1.91
N VAL A 71 -3.00 0.45 -1.79
CA VAL A 71 -2.11 -0.64 -1.37
C VAL A 71 -0.91 -0.77 -2.32
N ARG A 72 -1.12 -0.70 -3.65
CA ARG A 72 -0.02 -0.76 -4.63
C ARG A 72 0.92 0.44 -4.54
N LYS A 73 0.38 1.64 -4.34
CA LYS A 73 1.19 2.85 -4.16
C LYS A 73 2.04 2.74 -2.90
N LYS A 74 1.42 2.38 -1.77
CA LYS A 74 2.10 2.18 -0.49
C LYS A 74 3.21 1.12 -0.60
N ALA A 75 2.93 -0.03 -1.21
CA ALA A 75 3.94 -1.08 -1.41
C ALA A 75 5.14 -0.59 -2.26
N THR A 76 4.91 0.29 -3.23
CA THR A 76 5.98 0.87 -4.05
C THR A 76 6.83 1.87 -3.25
N GLU A 77 6.18 2.70 -2.42
CA GLU A 77 6.85 3.64 -1.52
C GLU A 77 7.67 2.92 -0.45
N ASP A 78 7.09 1.90 0.19
CA ASP A 78 7.76 1.06 1.19
C ASP A 78 8.98 0.37 0.58
N HIS A 79 8.86 -0.23 -0.61
CA HIS A 79 10.00 -0.86 -1.28
C HIS A 79 11.09 0.16 -1.71
N LYS A 80 10.71 1.38 -2.08
CA LYS A 80 11.68 2.45 -2.35
C LYS A 80 12.41 2.85 -1.07
N TRP A 81 11.68 3.00 0.03
CA TRP A 81 12.23 3.29 1.35
C TRP A 81 13.20 2.20 1.82
N GLU A 82 12.82 0.93 1.69
CA GLU A 82 13.68 -0.23 2.02
C GLU A 82 14.98 -0.23 1.21
N LYS A 83 14.93 0.12 -0.09
CA LYS A 83 16.12 0.22 -0.93
C LYS A 83 17.07 1.32 -0.48
N GLU A 84 16.56 2.51 -0.15
CA GLU A 84 17.39 3.60 0.37
C GLU A 84 18.00 3.23 1.73
N LEU A 85 17.21 2.63 2.60
CA LEU A 85 17.65 2.13 3.90
C LEU A 85 18.72 1.04 3.76
N ALA A 86 18.58 0.11 2.80
CA ALA A 86 19.60 -0.88 2.50
C ALA A 86 20.91 -0.26 1.98
N LYS A 87 20.84 0.77 1.13
CA LYS A 87 22.02 1.53 0.69
C LYS A 87 22.71 2.22 1.86
N SER A 88 21.95 2.89 2.73
CA SER A 88 22.51 3.53 3.93
C SER A 88 23.16 2.52 4.88
N LYS A 89 22.56 1.34 5.07
CA LYS A 89 23.16 0.25 5.87
C LYS A 89 24.47 -0.25 5.24
N ALA A 90 24.49 -0.48 3.93
CA ALA A 90 25.69 -0.92 3.22
C ALA A 90 26.82 0.13 3.31
N GLN A 91 26.49 1.41 3.18
CA GLN A 91 27.44 2.51 3.37
C GLN A 91 27.94 2.56 4.82
N ALA A 92 27.05 2.46 5.80
CA ALA A 92 27.40 2.45 7.22
C ALA A 92 28.42 1.35 7.54
N LEU A 93 28.16 0.12 7.09
CA LEU A 93 29.06 -1.02 7.28
C LEU A 93 30.43 -0.77 6.63
N LYS A 94 30.45 -0.18 5.42
CA LYS A 94 31.71 0.19 4.73
C LYS A 94 32.51 1.25 5.49
N GLU A 95 31.84 2.15 6.19
CA GLU A 95 32.46 3.24 6.96
C GLU A 95 32.83 2.83 8.41
N GLY A 96 32.59 1.58 8.80
CA GLY A 96 32.95 1.04 10.11
C GLY A 96 31.88 1.23 11.20
N VAL A 97 30.63 1.46 10.81
CA VAL A 97 29.47 1.32 11.70
C VAL A 97 29.19 -0.18 11.87
N LEU A 98 29.05 -0.61 13.12
CA LEU A 98 28.78 -1.99 13.48
C LEU A 98 27.29 -2.19 13.75
N LEU A 99 26.78 -3.36 13.39
CA LEU A 99 25.41 -3.77 13.66
C LEU A 99 25.35 -4.43 15.04
N ALA A 100 24.44 -3.99 15.88
CA ALA A 100 24.23 -4.57 17.19
C ALA A 100 23.28 -5.77 17.07
N GLU A 101 23.51 -6.79 17.90
CA GLU A 101 22.64 -7.96 18.02
C GLU A 101 21.81 -7.84 19.30
N GLU A 102 20.51 -8.10 19.18
CA GLU A 102 19.60 -8.16 20.32
C GLU A 102 19.82 -9.49 21.06
N HIS A 103 20.13 -9.40 22.35
CA HIS A 103 20.32 -10.57 23.20
C HIS A 103 19.02 -10.96 23.91
N ILE A 104 19.00 -12.13 24.55
CA ILE A 104 17.81 -12.68 25.24
C ILE A 104 17.29 -11.75 26.34
N ASP A 105 18.17 -10.91 26.89
CA ASP A 105 17.88 -9.94 27.94
C ASP A 105 17.17 -8.67 27.42
N GLY A 106 16.96 -8.56 26.10
CA GLY A 106 16.41 -7.37 25.43
C GLY A 106 17.39 -6.19 25.34
N LEU A 107 18.65 -6.42 25.70
CA LEU A 107 19.75 -5.47 25.52
C LEU A 107 20.46 -5.72 24.19
N TRP A 108 20.96 -4.65 23.60
CA TRP A 108 21.69 -4.70 22.34
C TRP A 108 23.19 -4.67 22.61
N TYR A 109 23.93 -5.60 22.01
CA TYR A 109 25.38 -5.68 22.15
C TYR A 109 26.06 -5.60 20.80
N VAL A 110 27.24 -4.99 20.78
CA VAL A 110 28.10 -4.92 19.59
C VAL A 110 29.46 -5.54 19.91
N ASP A 111 29.94 -6.41 19.02
CA ASP A 111 31.30 -6.96 19.09
C ASP A 111 32.30 -5.95 18.49
N LEU A 112 33.17 -5.39 19.33
CA LEU A 112 34.23 -4.48 18.90
C LEU A 112 35.44 -5.22 18.32
N GLY A 113 35.36 -6.54 18.24
CA GLY A 113 36.47 -7.44 17.95
C GLY A 113 37.28 -7.73 19.21
N LYS A 114 38.09 -8.79 19.14
CA LYS A 114 38.94 -9.29 20.25
C LYS A 114 38.14 -9.83 21.45
N GLY A 115 36.87 -10.19 21.26
CA GLY A 115 36.01 -10.73 22.31
C GLY A 115 35.46 -9.68 23.27
N THR A 116 35.57 -8.39 22.93
CA THR A 116 35.01 -7.30 23.73
C THR A 116 33.62 -6.94 23.21
N TRP A 117 32.61 -7.19 24.03
CA TRP A 117 31.24 -6.78 23.77
C TRP A 117 30.95 -5.46 24.46
N LYS A 118 30.24 -4.56 23.79
CA LYS A 118 29.77 -3.29 24.34
C LYS A 118 28.25 -3.21 24.25
N GLU A 119 27.61 -2.86 25.36
CA GLU A 119 26.18 -2.59 25.39
C GLU A 119 25.88 -1.26 24.68
N VAL A 120 24.85 -1.26 23.83
CA VAL A 120 24.42 -0.11 23.04
C VAL A 120 22.91 0.06 23.12
N GLN A 121 22.43 1.28 22.93
CA GLN A 121 20.99 1.61 23.04
C GLN A 121 20.25 1.59 21.69
N GLY A 122 20.87 1.05 20.64
CA GLY A 122 20.29 1.04 19.30
C GLY A 122 20.92 -0.02 18.40
N GLU A 123 20.28 -0.21 17.25
CA GLU A 123 20.64 -1.23 16.25
C GLU A 123 22.03 -1.00 15.62
N PHE A 124 22.54 0.24 15.66
CA PHE A 124 23.79 0.63 15.02
C PHE A 124 24.73 1.35 15.98
N PHE A 125 26.01 1.03 15.91
CA PHE A 125 27.05 1.69 16.69
C PHE A 125 28.16 2.22 15.78
N CYS A 126 28.36 3.54 15.78
CA CYS A 126 29.45 4.15 15.02
C CYS A 126 30.73 4.17 15.86
N THR A 127 31.75 3.41 15.46
CA THR A 127 33.04 3.32 16.17
C THR A 127 33.86 4.61 16.11
N LEU A 128 33.74 5.39 15.03
CA LEU A 128 34.47 6.65 14.86
C LEU A 128 33.92 7.80 15.70
N CYS A 129 32.60 7.80 15.89
CA CYS A 129 31.89 8.83 16.65
C CYS A 129 31.52 8.40 18.07
N GLU A 130 31.62 7.10 18.37
CA GLU A 130 31.15 6.46 19.60
C GLU A 130 29.69 6.79 19.92
N LYS A 131 28.86 6.93 18.87
CA LYS A 131 27.43 7.26 18.99
C LYS A 131 26.56 6.05 18.72
N HIS A 132 25.50 5.93 19.50
CA HIS A 132 24.43 4.94 19.30
C HIS A 132 23.45 5.52 18.29
N LEU A 133 23.10 4.72 17.29
CA LEU A 133 22.28 5.13 16.16
C LEU A 133 21.13 4.15 15.96
N ASN A 134 20.06 4.66 15.37
CA ASN A 134 18.84 3.95 15.04
C ASN A 134 18.68 4.01 13.52
N THR A 135 17.86 3.14 12.94
CA THR A 135 17.57 3.16 11.49
C THR A 135 17.22 4.57 10.95
N HIS A 136 16.46 5.39 11.68
CA HIS A 136 16.07 6.74 11.24
C HIS A 136 17.18 7.80 11.36
N THR A 137 18.10 7.66 12.33
CA THR A 137 19.16 8.64 12.59
C THR A 137 20.46 8.29 11.87
N LEU A 138 20.58 7.06 11.37
CA LEU A 138 21.75 6.54 10.66
C LEU A 138 22.13 7.42 9.46
N GLN A 139 21.18 7.69 8.56
CA GLN A 139 21.47 8.46 7.35
C GLN A 139 21.95 9.87 7.66
N ALA A 140 21.24 10.60 8.53
CA ALA A 140 21.63 11.95 8.94
C ALA A 140 23.00 11.98 9.63
N HIS A 141 23.35 10.93 10.37
CA HIS A 141 24.67 10.78 10.98
C HIS A 141 25.77 10.60 9.94
N LEU A 142 25.60 9.69 8.98
CA LEU A 142 26.54 9.45 7.88
C LEU A 142 26.74 10.72 7.04
N ASP A 143 25.67 11.49 6.84
CA ASP A 143 25.71 12.71 6.07
C ASP A 143 26.35 13.90 6.77
N SER A 144 26.50 13.83 8.10
CA SER A 144 27.08 14.91 8.90
C SER A 144 28.56 15.14 8.57
N GLU A 145 28.96 16.42 8.51
CA GLU A 145 30.35 16.79 8.20
C GLU A 145 31.34 16.24 9.23
N ALA A 146 30.93 16.16 10.50
CA ALA A 146 31.76 15.65 11.58
C ALA A 146 32.13 14.19 11.35
N HIS A 147 31.17 13.37 10.92
CA HIS A 147 31.41 11.97 10.58
C HIS A 147 32.29 11.85 9.32
N LYS A 148 31.94 12.58 8.25
CA LYS A 148 32.72 12.60 7.00
C LYS A 148 34.19 12.96 7.21
N LYS A 149 34.49 13.95 8.06
CA LYS A 149 35.87 14.33 8.43
C LYS A 149 36.62 13.20 9.15
N LYS A 150 35.95 12.49 10.06
CA LYS A 150 36.53 11.35 10.77
C LYS A 150 36.77 10.14 9.85
N VAL A 151 35.83 9.85 8.94
CA VAL A 151 36.00 8.80 7.93
C VAL A 151 37.18 9.11 7.02
N ALA A 152 37.32 10.36 6.56
CA ALA A 152 38.44 10.78 5.73
C ALA A 152 39.80 10.65 6.45
N TRP A 153 39.84 10.92 7.76
CA TRP A 153 41.05 10.75 8.57
C TRP A 153 41.40 9.27 8.82
N ASN A 154 40.39 8.42 9.05
CA ASN A 154 40.59 7.01 9.41
C ASN A 154 40.74 6.08 8.21
N SER A 155 40.46 6.54 6.98
CA SER A 155 40.62 5.77 5.74
C SER A 155 41.88 6.24 4.99
N PRO A 156 43.07 5.72 5.33
CA PRO A 156 44.33 6.16 4.70
C PRO A 156 44.42 5.79 3.22
N ALA A 157 43.53 4.93 2.71
CA ALA A 157 43.54 4.46 1.33
C ALA A 157 43.16 5.53 0.29
N SER A 158 42.58 6.67 0.70
CA SER A 158 42.14 7.70 -0.23
C SER A 158 43.03 8.96 -0.28
N ALA A 159 44.14 8.99 0.48
CA ALA A 159 45.04 10.15 0.55
C ALA A 159 46.14 10.14 -0.54
N SER A 160 46.24 9.10 -1.39
CA SER A 160 47.37 8.94 -2.32
C SER A 160 47.18 9.52 -3.74
N THR A 161 46.10 10.26 -4.04
CA THR A 161 45.85 10.71 -5.44
C THR A 161 45.41 12.17 -5.60
N ALA A 162 45.77 13.07 -4.68
CA ALA A 162 45.46 14.49 -4.82
C ALA A 162 46.60 15.42 -4.40
N ALA A 163 47.74 15.30 -5.08
CA ALA A 163 48.77 16.33 -5.09
C ALA A 163 49.31 16.54 -6.50
N SER A 164 48.43 16.85 -7.46
CA SER A 164 48.77 17.46 -8.77
C SER A 164 47.49 17.85 -9.53
N SER A 165 46.89 18.98 -9.20
CA SER A 165 46.08 19.74 -10.15
C SER A 165 46.05 21.18 -9.68
N ALA A 166 47.07 21.89 -10.15
CA ALA A 166 47.19 23.32 -10.04
C ALA A 166 45.97 24.02 -10.66
N ALA A 167 45.69 25.18 -10.09
CA ALA A 167 44.80 26.22 -10.58
C ALA A 167 44.55 26.19 -12.10
N SER A 168 43.29 25.96 -12.49
CA SER A 168 42.80 26.45 -13.78
C SER A 168 41.65 27.42 -13.51
N ALA A 169 41.90 28.62 -14.01
CA ALA A 169 41.09 29.80 -13.87
C ALA A 169 39.80 29.71 -14.69
N ALA A 170 38.76 30.34 -14.15
CA ALA A 170 37.73 31.14 -14.82
C ALA A 170 36.89 30.59 -16.01
N THR A 171 35.57 30.84 -15.87
CA THR A 171 34.53 31.18 -16.89
C THR A 171 33.95 30.07 -17.81
N PRO A 172 32.74 30.24 -18.41
CA PRO A 172 31.60 31.13 -18.12
C PRO A 172 30.22 30.41 -18.04
N THR A 173 29.22 31.15 -17.54
CA THR A 173 27.79 30.84 -17.42
C THR A 173 27.11 30.47 -18.75
N PRO A 174 26.39 29.32 -18.86
CA PRO A 174 25.51 29.08 -20.01
C PRO A 174 24.15 29.76 -19.84
N ALA A 175 23.73 30.46 -20.88
CA ALA A 175 22.46 31.17 -20.99
C ALA A 175 21.25 30.23 -20.95
N ARG A 176 20.25 30.66 -20.18
CA ARG A 176 18.95 30.03 -19.97
C ARG A 176 18.11 30.08 -21.24
N ALA A 177 17.90 28.92 -21.88
CA ALA A 177 16.96 28.78 -22.99
C ALA A 177 15.52 28.72 -22.46
N THR A 178 14.70 29.69 -22.87
CA THR A 178 13.25 29.74 -22.63
C THR A 178 12.57 28.70 -23.52
N VAL A 179 12.15 27.58 -22.92
CA VAL A 179 11.32 26.57 -23.61
C VAL A 179 9.88 27.06 -23.66
N ALA A 180 9.36 27.25 -24.86
CA ALA A 180 7.96 27.61 -25.12
C ALA A 180 7.02 26.45 -24.73
N PRO A 181 5.81 26.74 -24.19
CA PRO A 181 4.85 25.71 -23.83
C PRO A 181 4.23 25.05 -25.07
N PRO A 182 3.94 23.74 -25.03
CA PRO A 182 3.25 23.05 -26.13
C PRO A 182 1.78 23.48 -26.21
N VAL A 183 1.36 23.86 -27.42
CA VAL A 183 -0.03 24.14 -27.78
C VAL A 183 -0.81 22.82 -27.74
N VAL A 184 -1.76 22.72 -26.82
CA VAL A 184 -2.70 21.59 -26.74
C VAL A 184 -3.85 21.87 -27.71
N CYS A 185 -3.90 21.15 -28.83
CA CYS A 185 -5.06 21.15 -29.72
C CYS A 185 -6.23 20.41 -29.05
N ARG A 186 -7.31 21.14 -28.73
CA ARG A 186 -8.61 20.56 -28.35
C ARG A 186 -9.30 19.97 -29.59
N PRO A 187 -9.84 18.74 -29.52
CA PRO A 187 -10.83 18.28 -30.48
C PRO A 187 -12.17 18.99 -30.23
N ALA A 188 -12.86 19.32 -31.31
CA ALA A 188 -14.22 19.87 -31.30
C ALA A 188 -15.24 18.74 -31.14
N GLU A 189 -16.18 18.91 -30.22
CA GLU A 189 -17.50 18.25 -30.21
C GLU A 189 -18.55 19.26 -30.65
#